data_AF-A0A7W2F735-F1
#
_entry.id   AF-A0A7W2F735-F1
#
_cell.length_a   1.000
_cell.length_b   1.000
_cell.length_c   1.000
_cell.angle_alpha   90.00
_cell.angle_beta   90.00
_cell.angle_gamma   90.00
#
_symmetry.space_group_name_H-M   'P 1'
#
loop_
_entity.id
_entity.type
_entity.pdbx_description
1 polymer ?
#
loop_
_entity_poly.entity_id
_entity_poly.type
_entity_poly.pdbx_seq_one_letter_code
_entity_poly.pdbx_strand_id
1 'polypeptide(L)'
;MMRRLAIGGIAVAMAAVLTGCYTVDQNRFSTFVAGTVMPGMPMEQALVRMAAEGFYCDSKAEAPAIVCTRSQQRIFPGSCIEQVDLRRASAGKAVGTVDIAPIKCVHW
;
A
#
# COMPACT_ATOMS: atom_id res chain seq x y z
N MET A 1 -46.56 42.33 13.45
CA MET A 1 -45.11 42.63 13.40
C MET A 1 -44.35 41.37 13.81
N MET A 2 -43.99 40.51 12.85
CA MET A 2 -42.68 40.39 12.18
C MET A 2 -41.58 39.73 13.03
N ARG A 3 -41.42 38.43 12.75
CA ARG A 3 -40.27 37.50 12.90
C ARG A 3 -38.99 38.05 13.53
N ARG A 4 -38.48 37.35 14.56
CA ARG A 4 -37.04 37.30 14.87
C ARG A 4 -36.50 35.92 14.52
N LEU A 5 -35.42 35.95 13.76
CA LEU A 5 -34.87 34.91 12.91
C LEU A 5 -34.23 33.76 13.70
N ALA A 6 -34.68 32.55 13.40
CA ALA A 6 -33.94 31.32 13.63
C ALA A 6 -32.81 31.21 12.60
N ILE A 7 -31.61 31.70 12.90
CA ILE A 7 -30.42 31.46 12.07
C ILE A 7 -29.18 31.43 12.98
N GLY A 8 -28.90 30.30 13.60
CA GLY A 8 -27.71 30.19 14.46
C GLY A 8 -27.19 28.76 14.73
N GLY A 9 -27.80 27.73 14.14
CA GLY A 9 -27.45 26.33 14.45
C GLY A 9 -26.95 25.49 13.28
N ILE A 10 -27.02 25.98 12.04
CA ILE A 10 -26.79 25.14 10.85
C ILE A 10 -25.33 25.19 10.35
N ALA A 11 -24.57 26.24 10.71
CA ALA A 11 -23.23 26.46 10.15
C ALA A 11 -22.13 25.56 10.76
N VAL A 12 -22.34 24.97 11.94
CA VAL A 12 -21.30 24.15 12.63
C VAL A 12 -21.30 22.70 12.13
N ALA A 13 -22.40 22.20 11.57
CA ALA A 13 -22.51 20.82 11.12
C ALA A 13 -21.79 20.53 9.80
N MET A 14 -21.53 21.54 8.97
CA MET A 14 -20.87 21.36 7.66
C MET A 14 -19.34 21.31 7.72
N ALA A 15 -18.71 21.69 8.83
CA ALA A 15 -17.26 21.62 8.98
C ALA A 15 -16.74 20.22 9.35
N ALA A 16 -17.61 19.32 9.84
CA ALA A 16 -17.25 17.97 10.27
C ALA A 16 -17.17 16.94 9.12
N VAL A 17 -17.61 17.29 7.91
CA VAL A 17 -17.65 16.35 6.77
C VAL A 17 -16.38 16.40 5.91
N LEU A 18 -15.45 17.32 6.23
CA LEU A 18 -14.18 17.48 5.50
C LEU A 18 -12.98 16.78 6.15
N THR A 19 -13.16 16.07 7.27
CA THR A 19 -12.25 14.98 7.65
C THR A 19 -12.55 13.77 6.79
N GLY A 20 -12.43 13.94 5.47
CA GLY A 20 -12.57 12.85 4.52
C GLY A 20 -11.66 11.72 4.97
N CYS A 21 -12.24 10.54 5.16
CA CYS A 21 -11.49 9.32 5.46
C CYS A 21 -10.49 9.09 4.32
N TYR A 22 -9.27 9.61 4.43
CA TYR A 22 -8.19 9.20 3.57
C TYR A 22 -7.85 7.76 3.95
N THR A 23 -8.46 6.82 3.25
CA THR A 23 -8.24 5.39 3.50
C THR A 23 -7.16 4.89 2.58
N VAL A 24 -6.13 4.32 3.19
CA VAL A 24 -5.11 3.56 2.48
C VAL A 24 -5.77 2.37 1.78
N ASP A 25 -5.66 2.30 0.46
CA ASP A 25 -6.33 1.27 -0.35
C ASP A 25 -5.51 -0.03 -0.41
N GLN A 26 -5.58 -0.80 0.68
CA GLN A 26 -4.89 -2.08 0.81
C GLN A 26 -5.36 -3.10 -0.24
N ASN A 27 -6.65 -3.08 -0.61
CA ASN A 27 -7.22 -4.07 -1.53
C ASN A 27 -6.73 -3.86 -2.97
N ARG A 28 -6.63 -2.61 -3.41
CA ARG A 28 -6.02 -2.29 -4.70
C ARG A 28 -4.56 -2.71 -4.74
N PHE A 29 -3.82 -2.48 -3.66
CA PHE A 29 -2.43 -2.92 -3.56
C PHE A 29 -2.30 -4.45 -3.60
N SER A 30 -3.12 -5.18 -2.85
CA SER A 30 -3.07 -6.64 -2.87
C SER A 30 -3.41 -7.24 -4.24
N THR A 31 -4.42 -6.68 -4.90
CA THR A 31 -4.82 -7.08 -6.26
C THR A 31 -3.70 -6.81 -7.27
N PHE A 32 -3.06 -5.65 -7.16
CA PHE A 32 -1.93 -5.28 -7.99
C PHE A 32 -0.77 -6.29 -7.82
N VAL A 33 -0.35 -6.59 -6.59
CA VAL A 33 0.76 -7.53 -6.33
C VAL A 33 0.44 -8.92 -6.88
N ALA A 34 -0.80 -9.40 -6.70
CA ALA A 34 -1.23 -10.69 -7.23
C ALA A 34 -1.19 -10.76 -8.77
N GLY A 35 -1.38 -9.64 -9.47
CA GLY A 35 -1.21 -9.54 -10.92
C GLY A 35 0.25 -9.44 -11.38
N THR A 36 1.13 -8.91 -10.53
CA THR A 36 2.54 -8.69 -10.85
C THR A 36 3.39 -9.93 -10.60
N VAL A 37 3.19 -10.60 -9.46
CA VAL A 37 3.96 -11.77 -9.01
C VAL A 37 3.03 -12.87 -8.54
N MET A 38 3.31 -14.10 -8.96
CA MET A 38 2.52 -15.28 -8.60
C MET A 38 3.42 -16.39 -8.06
N PRO A 39 2.93 -17.23 -7.13
CA PRO A 39 3.59 -18.49 -6.77
C PRO A 39 3.92 -19.33 -8.01
N GLY A 40 5.08 -19.98 -7.99
CA GLY A 40 5.62 -20.75 -9.12
C GLY A 40 6.42 -19.93 -10.13
N MET A 41 6.33 -18.60 -10.10
CA MET A 41 7.17 -17.73 -10.95
C MET A 41 8.66 -17.86 -10.55
N PRO A 42 9.61 -17.89 -11.51
CA PRO A 42 11.03 -17.81 -11.19
C PRO A 42 11.34 -16.55 -10.34
N MET A 43 12.10 -16.70 -9.26
CA MET A 43 12.37 -15.59 -8.34
C MET A 43 13.03 -14.40 -9.07
N GLU A 44 13.99 -14.67 -9.96
CA GLU A 44 14.64 -13.60 -10.73
C GLU A 44 13.64 -12.84 -11.62
N GLN A 45 12.69 -13.55 -12.25
CA GLN A 45 11.64 -12.90 -13.03
C GLN A 45 10.71 -12.07 -12.15
N ALA A 46 10.35 -12.56 -10.96
CA ALA A 46 9.53 -11.82 -10.00
C ALA A 46 10.23 -10.52 -9.56
N LEU A 47 11.53 -10.58 -9.26
CA LEU A 47 12.32 -9.40 -8.88
C LEU A 47 12.40 -8.38 -10.01
N VAL A 48 12.60 -8.83 -11.25
CA VAL A 48 12.60 -7.94 -12.43
C VAL A 48 11.25 -7.25 -12.60
N ARG A 49 10.14 -7.98 -12.45
CA ARG A 49 8.78 -7.41 -12.54
C ARG A 49 8.52 -6.41 -11.42
N MET A 50 8.85 -6.75 -10.18
CA MET A 50 8.71 -5.84 -9.03
C MET A 50 9.54 -4.57 -9.23
N ALA A 51 10.78 -4.70 -9.73
CA ALA A 51 11.62 -3.56 -10.05
C ALA A 51 11.05 -2.67 -11.16
N ALA A 52 10.46 -3.27 -12.20
CA ALA A 52 9.76 -2.52 -13.27
C ALA A 52 8.57 -1.70 -12.74
N GLU A 53 7.93 -2.19 -11.67
CA GLU A 53 6.86 -1.50 -10.95
C GLU A 53 7.36 -0.50 -9.89
N GLY A 54 8.66 -0.27 -9.81
CA GLY A 54 9.29 0.69 -8.90
C GLY A 54 9.54 0.18 -7.48
N PHE A 55 9.48 -1.15 -7.25
CA PHE A 55 9.89 -1.72 -5.97
C PHE A 55 11.41 -1.89 -5.90
N TYR A 56 11.97 -1.53 -4.75
CA TYR A 56 13.33 -1.88 -4.38
C TYR A 56 13.31 -3.18 -3.57
N CYS A 57 13.94 -4.23 -4.09
CA CYS A 57 14.01 -5.54 -3.45
C CYS A 57 15.41 -5.81 -2.87
N ASP A 58 15.48 -6.08 -1.58
CA ASP A 58 16.73 -6.49 -0.93
C ASP A 58 16.98 -7.99 -1.17
N SER A 59 17.60 -8.29 -2.31
CA SER A 59 17.98 -9.63 -2.72
C SER A 59 19.34 -10.09 -2.17
N LYS A 60 20.02 -9.26 -1.37
CA LYS A 60 21.38 -9.54 -0.89
C LYS A 60 21.45 -10.49 0.31
N ALA A 61 20.31 -10.90 0.85
CA ALA A 61 20.29 -11.83 1.96
C ALA A 61 19.94 -13.24 1.47
N GLU A 62 20.71 -14.25 1.92
CA GLU A 62 20.25 -15.64 2.07
C GLU A 62 19.08 -15.76 3.07
N ALA A 63 18.37 -14.66 3.34
CA ALA A 63 17.21 -14.62 4.19
C ALA A 63 16.09 -15.48 3.61
N PRO A 64 15.23 -16.04 4.47
CA PRO A 64 14.11 -16.86 4.05
C PRO A 64 13.05 -16.10 3.23
N ALA A 65 13.15 -14.76 3.17
CA ALA A 65 12.27 -13.88 2.40
C ALA A 65 13.07 -12.73 1.79
N ILE A 66 12.77 -12.38 0.54
CA ILE A 66 13.25 -11.18 -0.13
C ILE A 66 12.22 -10.07 0.07
N VAL A 67 12.63 -9.00 0.72
CA VAL A 67 11.75 -7.87 1.05
C VAL A 67 11.80 -6.85 -0.08
N CYS A 68 10.64 -6.60 -0.70
CA CYS A 68 10.45 -5.60 -1.75
C CYS A 68 9.63 -4.43 -1.21
N THR A 69 10.15 -3.22 -1.29
CA THR A 69 9.48 -2.01 -0.79
C THR A 69 9.34 -0.94 -1.86
N ARG A 70 8.25 -0.18 -1.82
CA ARG A 70 8.02 0.98 -2.67
C ARG A 70 7.45 2.12 -1.84
N SER A 71 8.07 3.29 -1.95
CA SER A 71 7.54 4.52 -1.35
C SER A 71 6.61 5.20 -2.35
N GLN A 72 5.36 5.42 -1.96
CA GLN A 72 4.39 6.22 -2.69
C GLN A 72 4.33 7.60 -2.07
N GLN A 73 4.86 8.60 -2.78
CA GLN A 73 4.63 9.99 -2.45
C GLN A 73 3.18 10.33 -2.76
N ARG A 74 2.42 10.70 -1.72
CA ARG A 74 1.06 11.19 -1.85
C ARG A 74 1.07 12.66 -1.45
N ILE A 75 0.33 13.48 -2.20
CA ILE A 75 0.28 14.94 -1.98
C ILE A 75 -0.32 15.25 -0.59
N PHE A 76 -1.14 14.36 -0.03
CA PHE A 76 -1.64 14.41 1.35
C PHE A 76 -2.32 13.06 1.67
N PRO A 77 -2.12 12.44 2.85
CA PRO A 77 -1.21 12.73 3.94
C PRO A 77 0.08 11.89 3.80
N GLY A 78 1.21 12.56 3.59
CA GLY A 78 2.55 11.97 3.70
C GLY A 78 2.91 10.89 2.69
N SER A 79 4.08 10.27 2.88
CA SER A 79 4.50 9.12 2.08
C SER A 79 3.99 7.82 2.70
N CYS A 80 3.50 6.91 1.85
CA CYS A 80 3.12 5.57 2.24
C CYS A 80 4.16 4.56 1.74
N ILE A 81 4.47 3.56 2.56
CA ILE A 81 5.37 2.47 2.24
C ILE A 81 4.53 1.23 1.97
N GLU A 82 4.63 0.74 0.74
CA GLU A 82 4.13 -0.55 0.30
C GLU A 82 5.27 -1.57 0.47
N GLN A 83 4.98 -2.73 1.04
CA GLN A 83 5.95 -3.79 1.24
C GLN A 83 5.36 -5.15 0.86
N VAL A 84 6.17 -5.95 0.17
CA VAL A 84 5.87 -7.32 -0.24
C VAL A 84 7.07 -8.19 0.08
N ASP A 85 6.85 -9.29 0.77
CA ASP A 85 7.87 -10.26 1.10
C ASP A 85 7.70 -11.50 0.19
N LEU A 86 8.73 -11.81 -0.59
CA LEU A 86 8.75 -12.95 -1.50
C LEU A 86 9.59 -14.08 -0.90
N ARG A 87 8.98 -15.24 -0.64
CA ARG A 87 9.70 -16.41 -0.11
C ARG A 87 9.91 -17.43 -1.20
N ARG A 88 11.06 -18.12 -1.17
CA ARG A 88 11.34 -19.20 -2.11
C ARG A 88 10.53 -20.45 -1.78
N ALA A 89 10.17 -21.22 -2.79
CA ALA A 89 9.63 -22.56 -2.59
C ALA A 89 10.70 -23.47 -1.96
N SER A 90 10.28 -24.44 -1.13
CA SER A 90 11.17 -25.34 -0.37
C SER A 90 12.13 -26.16 -1.23
N ALA A 91 11.81 -26.39 -2.51
CA ALA A 91 12.59 -27.23 -3.42
C ALA A 91 13.03 -26.51 -4.72
N GLY A 92 13.14 -25.18 -4.73
CA GLY A 92 13.52 -24.50 -5.98
C GLY A 92 13.82 -23.01 -5.90
N LYS A 93 14.13 -22.45 -7.08
CA LYS A 93 14.40 -21.02 -7.28
C LYS A 93 13.15 -20.20 -7.61
N ALA A 94 11.96 -20.79 -7.49
CA ALA A 94 10.69 -20.14 -7.74
C ALA A 94 10.14 -19.46 -6.47
N VAL A 95 9.25 -18.50 -6.66
CA VAL A 95 8.42 -17.90 -5.62
C VAL A 95 7.50 -18.99 -5.06
N GLY A 96 7.56 -19.22 -3.75
CA GLY A 96 6.66 -20.11 -3.03
C GLY A 96 5.49 -19.36 -2.43
N THR A 97 5.78 -18.32 -1.64
CA THR A 97 4.76 -17.46 -1.03
C THR A 97 5.01 -16.00 -1.35
N VAL A 98 3.91 -15.24 -1.42
CA VAL A 98 3.89 -13.79 -1.61
C VAL A 98 3.12 -13.21 -0.43
N ASP A 99 3.83 -12.62 0.52
CA ASP A 99 3.26 -12.04 1.73
C ASP A 99 3.16 -10.52 1.55
N ILE A 100 1.94 -9.98 1.63
CA ILE A 100 1.65 -8.57 1.34
C ILE A 100 1.44 -7.85 2.67
N ALA A 101 2.38 -6.99 3.05
CA ALA A 101 2.29 -6.28 4.32
C ALA A 101 1.21 -5.18 4.28
N PRO A 102 0.62 -4.82 5.43
CA PRO A 102 -0.21 -3.63 5.54
C PRO A 102 0.60 -2.40 5.13
N ILE A 103 0.02 -1.56 4.27
CA ILE A 103 0.62 -0.29 3.86
C ILE A 103 0.76 0.60 5.09
N LYS A 104 1.95 1.17 5.29
CA LYS A 104 2.25 2.07 6.40
C LYS A 104 2.43 3.48 5.87
N CYS A 105 1.63 4.42 6.34
CA CYS A 105 1.81 5.84 5.98
C CYS A 105 2.37 6.60 7.17
N VAL A 106 3.42 7.38 6.93
CA VAL A 106 3.96 8.30 7.94
C VAL A 106 3.18 9.61 7.86
N HIS A 107 2.48 9.94 8.95
CA HIS A 107 1.94 11.26 9.17
C HIS A 107 3.02 12.06 9.90
N TRP A 108 3.46 13.17 9.34
CA TRP A 108 4.31 14.17 10.00
C TRP A 108 3.46 15.34 10.48
#